data_AF-A0A654U8D3-F1
#
_entry.id   AF-A0A654U8D3-F1
#
_cell.length_a   1.000
_cell.length_b   1.000
_cell.length_c   1.000
_cell.angle_alpha   90.00
_cell.angle_beta   90.00
_cell.angle_gamma   90.00
#
_symmetry.space_group_name_H-M   'P 1'
#
loop_
_entity.id
_entity.type
_entity.pdbx_description
1 polymer ?
#
loop_
_entity_poly.entity_id
_entity_poly.type
_entity_poly.pdbx_seq_one_letter_code
_entity_poly.pdbx_strand_id
1 'polypeptide(L)' 'MLLKVRLRQGLPLARLGAAERERAEAVLADGLLDYHGDRLVLTGRGRLLADAVVRTLLG' A
#
# COMPACT_ATOMS: atom_id res chain seq x y z
N MET A 1 -11.12 3.90 -6.79
CA MET A 1 -9.99 3.38 -7.61
C MET A 1 -9.56 2.01 -7.11
N LEU A 2 -9.27 1.09 -8.05
CA LEU A 2 -8.96 -0.32 -7.81
C LEU A 2 -7.81 -0.54 -6.80
N LEU A 3 -6.82 0.36 -6.74
CA LEU A 3 -5.64 0.22 -5.86
C LEU A 3 -5.96 0.30 -4.35
N LYS A 4 -6.86 1.21 -3.94
CA LYS A 4 -7.25 1.38 -2.53
C LYS A 4 -8.01 0.17 -1.97
N VAL A 5 -8.80 -0.49 -2.81
CA VAL A 5 -9.54 -1.71 -2.42
C VAL A 5 -8.58 -2.89 -2.26
N ARG A 6 -7.60 -3.04 -3.16
CA ARG A 6 -6.66 -4.18 -3.12
C ARG A 6 -5.67 -4.10 -1.96
N LEU A 7 -5.15 -2.92 -1.66
CA LEU A 7 -4.25 -2.74 -0.50
C LEU A 7 -4.97 -2.98 0.84
N ARG A 8 -6.28 -2.75 0.90
CA ARG A 8 -7.10 -3.00 2.10
C ARG A 8 -7.33 -4.50 2.35
N GLN A 9 -7.25 -5.34 1.32
CA GLN A 9 -7.29 -6.82 1.42
C GLN A 9 -5.88 -7.46 1.49
N GLY A 10 -4.83 -6.63 1.38
CA GLY A 10 -3.45 -7.06 1.22
C GLY A 10 -3.07 -7.32 -0.24
N LEU A 11 -1.94 -6.78 -0.68
CA LEU A 11 -1.39 -7.00 -2.01
C LEU A 11 -0.42 -8.19 -1.98
N PRO A 12 -0.71 -9.31 -2.67
CA PRO A 12 0.18 -10.47 -2.69
C PRO A 12 1.53 -10.12 -3.32
N LEU A 13 2.62 -10.49 -2.64
CA LEU A 13 3.99 -10.28 -3.12
C LEU A 13 4.26 -10.99 -4.46
N ALA A 14 3.54 -12.08 -4.73
CA ALA A 14 3.60 -12.82 -5.98
C ALA A 14 3.04 -12.05 -7.18
N ARG A 15 2.21 -11.02 -6.96
CA ARG A 15 1.71 -10.14 -8.02
C ARG A 15 2.61 -8.94 -8.31
N LEU A 16 3.61 -8.68 -7.46
CA LEU A 16 4.55 -7.60 -7.67
C LEU A 16 5.64 -8.06 -8.64
N GLY A 17 5.78 -7.35 -9.76
CA GLY A 17 6.98 -7.38 -10.57
C GLY A 17 8.17 -6.73 -9.84
N ALA A 18 9.37 -6.89 -10.39
CA ALA A 18 10.60 -6.39 -9.76
C ALA A 18 10.55 -4.88 -9.41
N ALA A 19 10.12 -4.05 -10.37
CA ALA A 19 9.99 -2.61 -10.15
C ALA A 19 8.92 -2.24 -9.12
N GLU A 20 7.89 -3.07 -8.95
CA GLU A 20 6.85 -2.84 -7.94
C GLU A 20 7.32 -3.25 -6.55
N ARG A 21 8.18 -4.27 -6.44
CA ARG A 21 8.83 -4.65 -5.18
C ARG A 21 9.77 -3.57 -4.69
N GLU A 22 10.60 -3.00 -5.56
CA GLU A 22 11.51 -1.92 -5.20
C GLU A 22 10.73 -0.69 -4.67
N ARG A 23 9.63 -0.31 -5.35
CA ARG A 23 8.74 0.74 -4.83
C ARG A 23 8.08 0.34 -3.51
N ALA A 24 7.68 -0.92 -3.35
CA ALA A 24 7.10 -1.39 -2.11
C ALA A 24 8.10 -1.32 -0.94
N GLU A 25 9.38 -1.64 -1.17
CA GLU A 25 10.45 -1.53 -0.19
C GLU A 25 10.66 -0.09 0.28
N ALA A 26 10.61 0.89 -0.62
CA ALA A 26 10.65 2.30 -0.24
C ALA A 26 9.46 2.68 0.67
N VAL A 27 8.25 2.24 0.31
CA VAL A 27 7.03 2.54 1.10
C VAL A 27 7.00 1.77 2.43
N LEU A 28 7.64 0.60 2.50
CA LEU A 28 7.89 -0.15 3.75
C LEU A 28 8.90 0.58 4.64
N ALA A 29 9.98 1.11 4.07
CA ALA A 29 10.96 1.91 4.80
C ALA A 29 10.34 3.19 5.39
N ASP A 30 9.34 3.75 4.71
CA ASP A 30 8.54 4.89 5.20
C ASP A 30 7.51 4.50 6.29
N GLY A 31 7.37 3.20 6.61
CA GLY A 31 6.45 2.69 7.63
C GLY A 31 4.97 2.78 7.24
N LEU A 32 4.68 2.90 5.95
CA LEU A 32 3.31 3.01 5.42
C LEU A 32 2.70 1.66 5.06
N LEU A 33 3.55 0.67 4.78
CA LEU A 33 3.19 -0.73 4.55
C LEU A 33 3.79 -1.62 5.63
N ASP A 34 3.24 -2.82 5.76
CA ASP A 34 3.76 -3.89 6.59
C ASP A 34 3.60 -5.24 5.89
N TYR A 35 4.44 -6.21 6.25
CA TYR A 35 4.34 -7.58 5.78
C TYR A 35 3.37 -8.36 6.66
N HIS A 36 2.38 -8.97 6.01
CA HIS A 36 1.47 -9.91 6.66
C HIS A 36 1.50 -11.24 5.92
N GLY A 37 2.49 -12.07 6.26
CA GLY A 37 2.81 -13.30 5.54
C GLY A 37 3.31 -13.00 4.13
N ASP A 38 2.58 -13.45 3.11
CA ASP A 38 2.91 -13.27 1.69
C ASP A 38 2.28 -12.01 1.07
N ARG A 39 1.76 -11.09 1.91
CA ARG A 39 1.03 -9.90 1.46
C ARG A 39 1.56 -8.63 2.11
N LEU A 40 1.44 -7.52 1.37
CA LEU A 40 1.64 -6.17 1.88
C LEU A 40 0.31 -5.55 2.29
N VAL A 41 0.24 -5.03 3.50
CA VAL A 41 -0.94 -4.36 4.05
C VAL A 41 -0.60 -2.93 4.46
N LEU A 42 -1.57 -2.01 4.36
CA LEU A 42 -1.37 -0.63 4.83
C LEU A 42 -1.38 -0.57 6.36
N THR A 43 -0.38 0.08 6.93
CA THR A 43 -0.35 0.41 8.37
C THR A 43 -1.43 1.45 8.70
N GLY A 44 -1.65 1.72 9.99
CA GLY A 44 -2.54 2.81 10.40
C GLY A 44 -2.14 4.15 9.77
N ARG A 45 -0.84 4.45 9.73
CA ARG A 45 -0.28 5.67 9.13
C ARG A 45 -0.45 5.69 7.61
N GLY A 46 -0.19 4.56 6.95
CA GLY A 46 -0.45 4.39 5.52
C GLY A 46 -1.91 4.62 5.14
N ARG A 47 -2.85 4.13 5.95
CA ARG A 47 -4.30 4.36 5.75
C ARG A 47 -4.65 5.85 5.85
N LEU A 48 -4.12 6.56 6.84
CA LEU A 48 -4.35 8.00 6.99
C LEU A 48 -3.85 8.79 5.77
N LEU A 49 -2.64 8.49 5.28
CA LEU A 49 -2.10 9.12 4.07
C LEU A 49 -2.96 8.81 2.85
N ALA A 50 -3.34 7.55 2.67
CA ALA A 50 -4.19 7.12 1.56
C ALA A 50 -5.54 7.85 1.57
N ASP A 51 -6.14 8.01 2.74
CA ASP A 51 -7.40 8.74 2.94
C ASP A 51 -7.25 10.24 2.66
N ALA A 52 -6.16 10.87 3.10
CA ALA A 52 -5.85 12.26 2.76
C ALA A 52 -5.78 12.45 1.24
N VAL A 53 -5.08 11.56 0.53
CA VAL A 53 -5.04 11.57 -0.94
C VAL A 53 -6.41 11.32 -1.56
N VAL A 54 -7.29 10.47 -0.98
CA VAL A 54 -8.69 10.34 -1.47
C VAL A 54 -9.37 11.69 -1.40
N ARG A 55 -9.32 12.31 -0.22
CA ARG A 55 -10.06 13.55 0.07
C ARG A 55 -9.60 14.70 -0.83
N THR A 56 -8.31 14.80 -1.13
CA THR A 56 -7.79 15.79 -2.09
C THR A 56 -8.25 15.55 -3.52
N LEU A 57 -8.37 14.29 -3.96
CA LEU A 57 -8.76 13.97 -5.34
C LEU A 57 -10.28 14.04 -5.58
N LEU A 58 -11.09 13.88 -4.53
CA LEU A 58 -12.56 13.95 -4.59
C LEU A 58 -13.11 15.29 -4.08
N GLY A 59 -12.21 16.22 -3.72
CA GLY A 59 -12.53 17.59 -3.30
C GLY A 59 -12.67 18.51 -4.49
#